data_AF-M8AHH5-F1
#
_entry.id   AF-M8AHH5-F1
#
_cell.length_a   1.000
_cell.length_b   1.000
_cell.length_c   1.000
_cell.angle_alpha   90.00
_cell.angle_beta   90.00
_cell.angle_gamma   90.00
#
_symmetry.space_group_name_H-M   'P 1'
#
loop_
_entity.id
_entity.type
_entity.pdbx_description
1 polymer ?
#
loop_
_entity_poly.entity_id
_entity_poly.type
_entity_poly.pdbx_seq_one_letter_code
_entity_poly.pdbx_strand_id
1 'polypeptide(L)'
;MEVPGRPDAYSSVFYFAAEAPIPPDSLLGRFVYGDDAYRNARFKIVNRIVKGPWLVRATVGNYGACLLGRALTCRYHRGDDYLEIDVDIGSSAIATAILHLALGAVTSVTIDMGFLVESQSEEELPEKLFGAVRIAQMEMGSAKYVETASDEPETAGKAAPGFRVGSARGANDSRHQERTSGKASRSMSCQERLGGGEGSNYS
;
A
#
# COMPACT_ATOMS: atom_id res chain seq x y z
N MET A 1 -7.99 14.51 21.14
CA MET A 1 -8.99 15.22 20.31
C MET A 1 -9.46 14.19 19.31
N GLU A 2 -10.56 13.52 19.62
CA GLU A 2 -11.14 12.49 18.75
C GLU A 2 -11.77 13.21 17.56
N VAL A 3 -11.34 12.86 16.35
CA VAL A 3 -11.99 13.30 15.13
C VAL A 3 -13.12 12.32 14.89
N PRO A 4 -14.41 12.74 14.92
CA PRO A 4 -15.51 11.84 14.63
C PRO A 4 -15.29 11.18 13.27
N GLY A 5 -15.33 9.84 13.23
CA GLY A 5 -15.29 9.10 11.97
C GLY A 5 -16.43 9.59 11.07
N ARG A 6 -16.13 9.88 9.80
CA ARG A 6 -17.18 10.29 8.85
C ARG A 6 -18.21 9.17 8.75
N PRO A 7 -19.51 9.45 8.89
CA PRO A 7 -20.57 8.43 8.89
C PRO A 7 -20.65 7.62 7.58
N ASP A 8 -20.02 8.10 6.49
CA ASP A 8 -20.04 7.47 5.16
C ASP A 8 -18.64 7.08 4.65
N ALA A 9 -17.65 6.89 5.54
CA ALA A 9 -16.31 6.47 5.14
C ALA A 9 -16.27 4.96 4.84
N TYR A 10 -16.37 4.61 3.56
CA TYR A 10 -16.11 3.26 3.10
C TYR A 10 -14.63 3.10 2.72
N SER A 11 -13.94 2.17 3.36
CA SER A 11 -12.65 1.67 2.90
C SER A 11 -12.83 0.26 2.32
N SER A 12 -12.00 -0.08 1.34
CA SER A 12 -11.79 -1.46 0.90
C SER A 12 -10.35 -1.86 1.16
N VAL A 13 -10.17 -2.89 1.99
CA VAL A 13 -8.85 -3.45 2.30
C VAL A 13 -8.68 -4.76 1.54
N PHE A 14 -7.62 -4.84 0.74
CA PHE A 14 -7.26 -6.04 -0.02
C PHE A 14 -5.98 -6.64 0.51
N TYR A 15 -6.03 -7.93 0.86
CA TYR A 15 -4.90 -8.70 1.35
C TYR A 15 -4.44 -9.67 0.25
N PHE A 16 -3.18 -9.54 -0.16
CA PHE A 16 -2.53 -10.40 -1.15
C PHE A 16 -1.39 -11.15 -0.48
N ALA A 17 -1.45 -12.47 -0.45
CA ALA A 17 -0.38 -13.32 0.02
C ALA A 17 0.27 -14.04 -1.16
N ALA A 18 1.59 -14.21 -1.12
CA ALA A 18 2.32 -14.94 -2.14
C ALA A 18 2.85 -16.26 -1.56
N GLU A 19 2.46 -17.38 -2.15
CA GLU A 19 2.99 -18.69 -1.77
C GLU A 19 4.44 -18.90 -2.24
N ALA A 20 4.83 -18.18 -3.29
CA ALA A 20 6.17 -18.23 -3.87
C ALA A 20 6.88 -16.88 -3.73
N PRO A 21 8.22 -16.86 -3.58
CA PRO A 21 8.98 -15.62 -3.54
C PRO A 21 8.74 -14.75 -4.77
N ILE A 22 8.43 -13.47 -4.55
CA ILE A 22 8.28 -12.49 -5.63
C ILE A 22 9.67 -11.97 -6.02
N PRO A 23 10.12 -12.15 -7.28
CA PRO A 23 11.42 -11.66 -7.71
C PRO A 23 11.49 -10.13 -7.57
N PRO A 24 12.44 -9.55 -6.80
CA PRO A 24 12.46 -8.11 -6.51
C PRO A 24 12.55 -7.22 -7.74
N ASP A 25 13.26 -7.67 -8.78
CA ASP A 25 13.45 -6.90 -10.03
C ASP A 25 12.24 -6.99 -10.98
N SER A 26 11.30 -7.90 -10.72
CA SER A 26 10.06 -7.98 -11.51
C SER A 26 9.20 -6.73 -11.33
N LEU A 27 8.29 -6.46 -12.28
CA LEU A 27 7.36 -5.32 -12.16
C LEU A 27 6.55 -5.37 -10.85
N LEU A 28 6.08 -6.56 -10.46
CA LEU A 28 5.38 -6.78 -9.20
C LEU A 28 6.32 -6.67 -7.99
N GLY A 29 7.55 -7.19 -8.08
CA GLY A 29 8.55 -7.03 -7.03
C GLY A 29 8.86 -5.57 -6.74
N ARG A 30 9.11 -4.77 -7.77
CA ARG A 30 9.33 -3.31 -7.64
C ARG A 30 8.11 -2.60 -7.06
N PHE A 31 6.90 -3.07 -7.34
CA PHE A 31 5.68 -2.55 -6.72
C PHE A 31 5.56 -2.91 -5.23
N VAL A 32 5.81 -4.17 -4.86
CA VAL A 32 5.73 -4.66 -3.49
C VAL A 32 6.82 -4.02 -2.61
N TYR A 33 8.05 -3.94 -3.11
CA TYR A 33 9.22 -3.49 -2.33
C TYR A 33 9.60 -2.02 -2.55
N GLY A 34 8.95 -1.33 -3.49
CA GLY A 34 9.21 0.08 -3.80
C GLY A 34 8.64 1.06 -2.77
N ASP A 35 8.58 2.33 -3.13
CA ASP A 35 7.94 3.38 -2.34
C ASP A 35 6.48 3.61 -2.76
N ASP A 36 5.76 4.38 -1.95
CA ASP A 36 4.36 4.70 -2.23
C ASP A 36 4.19 5.59 -3.48
N ALA A 37 5.21 6.36 -3.86
CA ALA A 37 5.15 7.15 -5.09
C ALA A 37 5.07 6.24 -6.32
N TYR A 38 5.90 5.19 -6.38
CA TYR A 38 5.84 4.17 -7.41
C TYR A 38 4.53 3.39 -7.38
N ARG A 39 4.07 2.97 -6.18
CA ARG A 39 2.80 2.24 -6.02
C ARG A 39 1.62 3.07 -6.49
N ASN A 40 1.49 4.31 -6.02
CA ASN A 40 0.40 5.20 -6.38
C ASN A 40 0.42 5.53 -7.88
N ALA A 41 1.60 5.69 -8.47
CA ALA A 41 1.73 5.99 -9.89
C ALA A 41 1.27 4.84 -10.81
N ARG A 42 1.29 3.58 -10.33
CA ARG A 42 1.11 2.38 -11.16
C ARG A 42 0.05 1.39 -10.68
N PHE A 43 -0.55 1.56 -9.50
CA PHE A 43 -1.60 0.65 -9.03
C PHE A 43 -2.85 0.81 -9.89
N LYS A 44 -3.17 -0.23 -10.67
CA LYS A 44 -4.24 -0.24 -11.66
C LYS A 44 -5.29 -1.28 -11.29
N ILE A 45 -6.56 -0.91 -11.45
CA ILE A 45 -7.70 -1.82 -11.36
C ILE A 45 -8.34 -1.95 -12.74
N VAL A 46 -8.80 -3.16 -13.06
CA VAL A 46 -9.69 -3.43 -14.19
C VAL A 46 -10.97 -4.06 -13.67
N ASN A 47 -12.11 -3.56 -14.15
CA ASN A 47 -13.42 -3.97 -13.68
C ASN A 47 -14.22 -4.60 -14.82
N ARG A 48 -14.93 -5.68 -14.51
CA ARG A 48 -15.92 -6.29 -15.40
C ARG A 48 -17.23 -6.48 -14.67
N ILE A 49 -18.31 -5.88 -15.18
CA ILE A 49 -19.64 -6.20 -14.68
C ILE A 49 -20.12 -7.51 -15.29
N VAL A 50 -20.30 -8.49 -14.42
CA VAL A 50 -20.84 -9.82 -14.74
C VAL A 50 -22.37 -9.78 -14.76
N LYS A 51 -22.97 -9.11 -13.78
CA LYS A 51 -24.42 -8.96 -13.63
C LYS A 51 -24.75 -7.57 -13.08
N GLY A 52 -25.81 -6.95 -13.55
CA GLY A 52 -26.30 -5.69 -12.99
C GLY A 52 -27.25 -4.95 -13.93
N PRO A 53 -28.02 -3.98 -13.41
CA PRO A 53 -28.86 -3.12 -14.23
C PRO A 53 -28.03 -2.42 -15.31
N TRP A 54 -28.64 -2.15 -16.47
CA TRP A 54 -27.96 -1.51 -17.60
C TRP A 54 -27.26 -0.20 -17.20
N LEU A 55 -27.89 0.61 -16.34
CA LEU A 55 -27.31 1.87 -15.86
C LEU A 55 -25.99 1.66 -15.11
N VAL A 56 -25.93 0.66 -14.24
CA VAL A 56 -24.70 0.29 -13.50
C VAL A 56 -23.63 -0.21 -14.47
N ARG A 57 -24.04 -1.02 -15.47
CA ARG A 57 -23.16 -1.51 -16.55
C ARG A 57 -22.52 -0.37 -17.33
N ALA A 58 -23.31 0.65 -17.68
CA ALA A 58 -22.80 1.82 -18.39
C ALA A 58 -21.85 2.64 -17.51
N THR A 59 -22.24 2.95 -16.27
CA THR A 59 -21.44 3.81 -15.38
C THR A 59 -20.11 3.16 -15.01
N VAL A 60 -20.10 1.94 -14.49
CA VAL A 60 -18.84 1.26 -14.11
C VAL A 60 -18.07 0.81 -15.35
N GLY A 61 -18.76 0.52 -16.47
CA GLY A 61 -18.12 0.23 -17.75
C GLY A 61 -17.24 1.37 -18.27
N ASN A 62 -17.66 2.64 -18.07
CA ASN A 62 -16.82 3.80 -18.36
C ASN A 62 -15.55 3.86 -17.49
N TYR A 63 -15.54 3.17 -16.33
CA TYR A 63 -14.41 3.02 -15.42
C TYR A 63 -13.85 1.58 -15.45
N GLY A 64 -13.93 0.93 -16.61
CA GLY A 64 -13.47 -0.45 -16.81
C GLY A 64 -11.99 -0.66 -16.55
N ALA A 65 -11.17 0.40 -16.60
CA ALA A 65 -9.81 0.42 -16.08
C ALA A 65 -9.51 1.79 -15.45
N CYS A 66 -8.78 1.80 -14.33
CA CYS A 66 -8.41 3.03 -13.63
C CYS A 66 -7.08 2.85 -12.91
N LEU A 67 -6.26 3.91 -12.89
CA LEU A 67 -5.10 4.02 -11.99
C LEU A 67 -5.59 4.37 -10.59
N LEU A 68 -5.95 3.33 -9.82
CA LEU A 68 -6.56 3.46 -8.50
C LEU A 68 -5.66 4.23 -7.53
N GLY A 69 -4.34 3.99 -7.59
CA GLY A 69 -3.36 4.70 -6.75
C GLY A 69 -3.25 6.20 -7.01
N ARG A 70 -3.75 6.69 -8.16
CA ARG A 70 -3.83 8.14 -8.46
C ARG A 70 -5.22 8.71 -8.16
N ALA A 71 -6.25 7.89 -8.31
CA ALA A 71 -7.63 8.30 -8.16
C ALA A 71 -8.09 8.32 -6.69
N LEU A 72 -7.49 7.48 -5.85
CA LEU A 72 -7.83 7.29 -4.45
C LEU A 72 -6.59 7.31 -3.56
N THR A 73 -6.78 7.68 -2.30
CA THR A 73 -5.75 7.53 -1.28
C THR A 73 -5.61 6.05 -0.96
N CYS A 74 -4.41 5.52 -1.18
CA CYS A 74 -4.06 4.13 -0.87
C CYS A 74 -3.02 4.11 0.27
N ARG A 75 -3.22 3.23 1.25
CA ARG A 75 -2.22 2.92 2.28
C ARG A 75 -1.73 1.50 2.06
N TYR A 76 -0.41 1.33 2.14
CA TYR A 76 0.24 0.07 1.83
C TYR A 76 0.91 -0.47 3.08
N HIS A 77 0.55 -1.69 3.47
CA HIS A 77 1.20 -2.42 4.56
C HIS A 77 1.81 -3.69 3.98
N ARG A 78 3.06 -4.00 4.35
CA ARG A 78 3.74 -5.20 3.83
C ARG A 78 4.38 -5.98 4.97
N GLY A 79 4.29 -7.30 4.88
CA GLY A 79 5.07 -8.25 5.67
C GLY A 79 6.09 -8.98 4.81
N ASP A 80 6.56 -10.12 5.32
CA ASP A 80 7.52 -10.98 4.63
C ASP A 80 6.88 -11.71 3.42
N ASP A 81 5.59 -12.03 3.50
CA ASP A 81 4.85 -12.86 2.54
C ASP A 81 3.51 -12.26 2.10
N TYR A 82 3.17 -11.05 2.57
CA TYR A 82 1.92 -10.38 2.23
C TYR A 82 2.08 -8.90 1.89
N LEU A 83 1.16 -8.43 1.06
CA LEU A 83 0.88 -7.02 0.78
C LEU A 83 -0.60 -6.75 1.09
N GLU A 84 -0.84 -5.75 1.90
CA GLU A 84 -2.16 -5.20 2.19
C GLU A 84 -2.27 -3.82 1.57
N ILE A 85 -3.39 -3.56 0.90
CA ILE A 85 -3.71 -2.27 0.28
C ILE A 85 -5.06 -1.82 0.82
N ASP A 86 -5.04 -0.79 1.67
CA ASP A 86 -6.23 -0.06 2.13
C ASP A 86 -6.54 1.07 1.15
N VAL A 87 -7.70 0.99 0.51
CA VAL A 87 -8.20 1.96 -0.46
C VAL A 87 -9.31 2.78 0.18
N ASP A 88 -9.03 4.05 0.44
CA ASP A 88 -10.00 5.00 0.99
C ASP A 88 -10.92 5.53 -0.12
N ILE A 89 -12.12 4.95 -0.25
CA ILE A 89 -13.09 5.34 -1.28
C ILE A 89 -13.61 6.76 -1.04
N GLY A 90 -13.69 7.17 0.23
CA GLY A 90 -14.13 8.50 0.64
C GLY A 90 -13.19 9.62 0.21
N SER A 91 -11.97 9.30 -0.26
CA SER A 91 -11.03 10.29 -0.77
C SER A 91 -11.39 10.84 -2.16
N SER A 92 -12.40 10.27 -2.83
CA SER A 92 -12.87 10.75 -4.14
C SER A 92 -14.39 10.85 -4.20
N ALA A 93 -14.87 12.04 -4.54
CA ALA A 93 -16.30 12.28 -4.76
C ALA A 93 -16.87 11.40 -5.90
N ILE A 94 -16.08 11.16 -6.95
CA ILE A 94 -16.48 10.30 -8.07
C ILE A 94 -16.59 8.85 -7.60
N ALA A 95 -15.59 8.35 -6.87
CA ALA A 95 -15.62 6.97 -6.38
C ALA A 95 -16.76 6.76 -5.36
N THR A 96 -16.98 7.72 -4.48
CA THR A 96 -18.12 7.72 -3.54
C THR A 96 -19.46 7.68 -4.29
N ALA A 97 -19.61 8.47 -5.36
CA ALA A 97 -20.82 8.47 -6.17
C ALA A 97 -21.04 7.12 -6.90
N ILE A 98 -19.97 6.53 -7.45
CA ILE A 98 -20.03 5.21 -8.09
C ILE A 98 -20.39 4.14 -7.05
N LEU A 99 -19.80 4.19 -5.85
CA LEU A 99 -20.12 3.30 -4.76
C LEU A 99 -21.59 3.43 -4.41
N HIS A 100 -22.11 4.62 -4.11
CA HIS A 100 -23.53 4.81 -3.80
C HIS A 100 -24.47 4.34 -4.91
N LEU A 101 -24.12 4.54 -6.18
CA LEU A 101 -24.88 3.99 -7.31
C LEU A 101 -24.87 2.45 -7.28
N ALA A 102 -23.71 1.86 -7.04
CA ALA A 102 -23.59 0.42 -6.90
C ALA A 102 -24.37 -0.09 -5.68
N LEU A 103 -24.32 0.60 -4.53
CA LEU A 103 -25.07 0.29 -3.31
C LEU A 103 -26.58 0.36 -3.51
N GLY A 104 -27.08 1.32 -4.26
CA GLY A 104 -28.50 1.39 -4.62
C GLY A 104 -28.98 0.19 -5.46
N ALA A 105 -28.06 -0.56 -6.07
CA ALA A 105 -28.35 -1.72 -6.93
C ALA A 105 -27.66 -3.02 -6.48
N VAL A 106 -26.99 -3.02 -5.32
CA VAL A 106 -25.91 -3.98 -4.99
C VAL A 106 -26.40 -5.42 -4.87
N THR A 107 -27.66 -5.63 -4.48
CA THR A 107 -28.30 -6.96 -4.39
C THR A 107 -28.44 -7.65 -5.75
N SER A 108 -28.33 -6.89 -6.85
CA SER A 108 -28.46 -7.37 -8.23
C SER A 108 -27.16 -7.29 -9.03
N VAL A 109 -26.08 -6.80 -8.42
CA VAL A 109 -24.82 -6.51 -9.11
C VAL A 109 -23.76 -7.58 -8.78
N THR A 110 -22.96 -7.92 -9.79
CA THR A 110 -21.79 -8.76 -9.66
C THR A 110 -20.66 -8.16 -10.49
N ILE A 111 -19.54 -7.88 -9.84
CA ILE A 111 -18.37 -7.20 -10.42
C ILE A 111 -17.15 -8.07 -10.17
N ASP A 112 -16.40 -8.34 -11.23
CA ASP A 112 -15.03 -8.83 -11.14
C ASP A 112 -14.08 -7.65 -11.13
N MET A 113 -13.18 -7.64 -10.16
CA MET A 113 -12.12 -6.65 -10.02
C MET A 113 -10.78 -7.36 -10.15
N GLY A 114 -9.94 -6.90 -11.06
CA GLY A 114 -8.58 -7.38 -11.24
C GLY A 114 -7.58 -6.29 -10.90
N PHE A 115 -6.51 -6.64 -10.20
CA PHE A 115 -5.47 -5.72 -9.75
C PHE A 115 -4.16 -5.98 -10.49
N LEU A 116 -3.58 -4.92 -11.04
CA LEU A 116 -2.37 -4.95 -11.86
C LEU A 116 -1.43 -3.81 -11.49
N VAL A 117 -0.17 -3.98 -11.85
CA VAL A 117 0.79 -2.88 -11.93
C VAL A 117 0.81 -2.40 -13.38
N GLU A 118 0.54 -1.12 -13.61
CA GLU A 118 0.59 -0.52 -14.95
C GLU A 118 2.01 -0.57 -15.52
N SER A 119 2.13 -1.13 -16.73
CA SER A 119 3.36 -1.13 -17.50
C SER A 119 3.60 0.25 -18.13
N GLN A 120 4.81 0.76 -18.04
CA GLN A 120 5.21 2.07 -18.61
C GLN A 120 6.28 1.95 -19.70
N SER A 121 6.72 0.72 -20.01
CA SER A 121 7.60 0.41 -21.14
C SER A 121 7.14 -0.87 -21.84
N GLU A 122 7.63 -1.10 -23.05
CA GLU A 122 7.33 -2.30 -23.84
C GLU A 122 7.85 -3.58 -23.16
N GLU A 123 9.01 -3.50 -22.50
CA GLU A 123 9.61 -4.61 -21.75
C GLU A 123 8.77 -5.05 -20.54
N GLU A 124 7.94 -4.15 -20.01
CA GLU A 124 7.05 -4.42 -18.90
C GLU A 124 5.73 -5.08 -19.35
N LEU A 125 5.49 -5.22 -20.65
CA LEU A 125 4.31 -5.87 -21.20
C LEU A 125 4.50 -7.40 -21.35
N PRO A 126 3.41 -8.18 -21.27
CA PRO A 126 2.04 -7.77 -20.94
C PRO A 126 1.86 -7.52 -19.43
N GLU A 127 0.92 -6.64 -19.08
CA GLU A 127 0.46 -6.47 -17.70
C GLU A 127 -0.08 -7.79 -17.14
N LYS A 128 0.25 -8.11 -15.90
CA LYS A 128 -0.19 -9.35 -15.23
C LYS A 128 -1.04 -8.99 -14.01
N LEU A 129 -2.14 -9.71 -13.85
CA LEU A 129 -2.93 -9.69 -12.62
C LEU A 129 -2.09 -10.26 -11.48
N PHE A 130 -1.98 -9.52 -10.39
CA PHE A 130 -1.42 -10.05 -9.14
C PHE A 130 -2.50 -10.41 -8.12
N GLY A 131 -3.75 -10.04 -8.39
CA GLY A 131 -4.90 -10.45 -7.60
C GLY A 131 -6.21 -10.14 -8.30
N ALA A 132 -7.27 -10.82 -7.87
CA ALA A 132 -8.62 -10.57 -8.34
C ALA A 132 -9.64 -10.89 -7.25
N VAL A 133 -10.77 -10.19 -7.27
CA VAL A 133 -11.89 -10.42 -6.37
C VAL A 133 -13.20 -10.29 -7.14
N ARG A 134 -14.19 -11.12 -6.79
CA ARG A 134 -15.57 -10.94 -7.24
C ARG A 134 -16.40 -10.42 -6.08
N ILE A 135 -17.04 -9.28 -6.29
CA ILE A 135 -18.09 -8.79 -5.39
C ILE A 135 -19.42 -9.21 -6.01
N ALA A 136 -20.21 -10.00 -5.28
CA ALA A 136 -21.51 -10.49 -5.73
C ALA A 136 -22.57 -10.24 -4.66
N GLN A 137 -23.68 -9.59 -5.06
CA GLN A 137 -24.91 -9.51 -4.26
C GLN A 137 -24.69 -9.05 -2.81
N MET A 138 -23.76 -8.13 -2.60
CA MET A 138 -23.37 -7.66 -1.27
C MET A 138 -24.56 -6.97 -0.59
N GLU A 139 -24.89 -7.36 0.65
CA GLU A 139 -25.99 -6.78 1.41
C GLU A 139 -25.46 -5.77 2.43
N MET A 140 -25.37 -4.50 2.04
CA MET A 140 -24.79 -3.47 2.92
C MET A 140 -25.57 -3.25 4.22
N GLY A 141 -26.87 -3.50 4.24
CA GLY A 141 -27.67 -3.41 5.48
C GLY A 141 -27.26 -4.41 6.55
N SER A 142 -26.49 -5.44 6.20
CA SER A 142 -25.92 -6.41 7.14
C SER A 142 -24.56 -6.00 7.72
N ALA A 143 -23.98 -4.90 7.25
CA ALA A 143 -22.69 -4.42 7.70
C ALA A 143 -22.72 -4.07 9.21
N LYS A 144 -21.64 -4.39 9.90
CA LYS A 144 -21.45 -4.08 11.33
C LYS A 144 -20.31 -3.10 11.48
N TYR A 145 -20.44 -2.19 12.43
CA TYR A 145 -19.32 -1.34 12.83
C TYR A 145 -18.22 -2.21 13.44
N VAL A 146 -16.99 -1.99 13.01
CA VAL A 146 -15.79 -2.60 13.61
C VAL A 146 -15.16 -1.54 14.48
N GLU A 147 -15.13 -1.78 15.79
CA GLU A 147 -14.38 -0.93 16.72
C GLU A 147 -12.88 -1.05 16.39
N THR A 148 -12.26 0.07 16.01
CA THR A 148 -10.80 0.13 15.93
C THR A 148 -10.26 0.29 17.34
N ALA A 149 -9.33 -0.57 17.75
CA ALA A 149 -8.72 -0.47 19.09
C ALA A 149 -8.19 0.96 19.30
N SER A 150 -8.67 1.61 20.35
CA SER A 150 -8.17 2.92 20.76
C SER A 150 -6.74 2.76 21.24
N ASP A 151 -5.84 3.62 20.77
CA ASP A 151 -4.53 3.82 21.38
C ASP A 151 -4.74 4.36 22.80
N GLU A 152 -4.92 3.47 23.78
CA GLU A 152 -4.89 3.87 25.18
C GLU A 152 -3.44 4.25 25.52
N PRO A 153 -3.22 5.42 26.15
CA PRO A 153 -1.90 5.75 26.66
C PRO A 153 -1.54 4.73 27.74
N GLU A 154 -0.39 4.05 27.58
CA GLU A 154 0.19 3.14 28.57
C GLU A 154 0.19 3.81 29.95
N THR A 155 -0.78 3.45 30.78
CA THR A 155 -0.81 3.89 32.16
C THR A 155 -0.18 2.79 33.01
N ALA A 156 0.94 3.13 33.63
CA ALA A 156 1.73 2.25 34.45
C ALA A 156 0.91 1.54 35.55
N GLY A 157 0.98 0.20 35.54
CA GLY A 157 0.97 -0.64 36.73
C GLY A 157 -0.39 -1.08 37.27
N LYS A 158 -0.70 -2.37 37.06
CA LYS A 158 -1.03 -3.32 38.13
C LYS A 158 -1.02 -4.75 37.57
N ALA A 159 -0.08 -5.56 38.06
CA ALA A 159 0.00 -6.98 37.74
C ALA A 159 -1.04 -7.78 38.54
N ALA A 160 -1.79 -8.65 37.86
CA ALA A 160 -2.51 -9.78 38.43
C ALA A 160 -2.45 -10.97 37.45
N PRO A 161 -2.59 -12.22 37.92
CA PRO A 161 -1.75 -13.31 37.45
C PRO A 161 -2.39 -14.17 36.34
N GLY A 162 -1.55 -14.62 35.41
CA GLY A 162 -1.70 -15.93 34.78
C GLY A 162 -1.83 -15.95 33.25
N PHE A 163 -0.71 -16.14 32.55
CA PHE A 163 -0.45 -17.33 31.71
C PHE A 163 1.03 -17.26 31.29
N ARG A 164 1.87 -18.17 31.81
CA ARG A 164 3.29 -18.28 31.44
C ARG A 164 3.41 -19.28 30.30
N VAL A 165 3.99 -18.86 29.18
CA VAL A 165 4.67 -19.74 28.22
C VAL A 165 6.13 -19.26 28.11
N GLY A 166 7.05 -20.22 28.20
CA GLY A 166 8.43 -20.02 28.62
C GLY A 166 9.34 -19.30 27.63
N SER A 167 10.25 -18.51 28.21
CA SER A 167 11.45 -17.99 27.56
C SER A 167 12.43 -19.13 27.24
N ALA A 168 12.73 -19.33 25.96
CA ALA A 168 13.91 -20.06 25.56
C ALA A 168 15.14 -19.17 25.78
N ARG A 169 16.09 -19.69 26.56
CA ARG A 169 17.37 -19.05 26.92
C ARG A 169 18.26 -18.91 25.68
N GLY A 170 18.59 -17.69 25.30
CA GLY A 170 19.78 -17.37 24.50
C GLY A 170 20.87 -16.85 25.44
N ALA A 171 21.87 -17.67 25.72
CA ALA A 171 23.07 -17.25 26.44
C ALA A 171 23.86 -16.27 25.56
N ASN A 172 24.15 -15.07 26.07
CA ASN A 172 25.10 -14.15 25.46
C ASN A 172 26.27 -14.02 26.44
N ASP A 173 27.39 -14.65 26.11
CA ASP A 173 28.62 -14.56 26.89
C ASP A 173 29.34 -13.28 26.48
N SER A 174 29.57 -12.39 27.45
CA SER A 174 30.22 -11.10 27.27
C SER A 174 31.63 -11.21 27.85
N ARG A 175 32.66 -11.10 27.01
CA ARG A 175 34.03 -10.78 27.48
C ARG A 175 34.53 -9.46 26.89
N HIS A 176 34.43 -8.47 27.77
CA HIS A 176 35.36 -7.37 28.05
C HIS A 176 36.74 -7.44 27.36
N GLN A 177 37.20 -6.33 26.75
CA GLN A 177 38.30 -5.53 27.30
C GLN A 177 38.48 -4.18 26.57
N GLU A 178 38.64 -3.12 27.36
CA GLU A 178 38.91 -1.73 26.96
C GLU A 178 40.43 -1.41 27.02
N ARG A 179 40.88 -0.51 26.13
CA ARG A 179 42.05 0.42 26.19
C ARG A 179 43.49 -0.11 26.23
N THR A 180 44.29 0.34 25.25
CA THR A 180 45.44 1.26 25.44
C THR A 180 45.83 2.01 24.15
N SER A 181 45.77 3.35 24.21
CA SER A 181 46.82 4.33 23.82
C SER A 181 47.64 4.20 22.52
N GLY A 182 47.65 5.25 21.66
CA GLY A 182 48.78 5.45 20.74
C GLY A 182 48.63 6.41 19.54
N LYS A 183 48.63 7.73 19.81
CA LYS A 183 49.13 8.89 19.02
C LYS A 183 49.41 8.82 17.49
N ALA A 184 48.93 9.90 16.84
CA ALA A 184 49.55 10.74 15.78
C ALA A 184 49.71 10.10 14.38
N SER A 185 49.54 10.80 13.25
CA SER A 185 49.94 12.18 12.96
C SER A 185 49.32 12.68 11.64
N ARG A 186 48.88 13.95 11.64
CA ARG A 186 49.11 15.04 10.64
C ARG A 186 48.93 14.75 9.15
N SER A 187 48.00 15.48 8.50
CA SER A 187 48.27 16.68 7.64
C SER A 187 48.24 16.30 6.14
N MET A 188 47.84 17.13 5.18
CA MET A 188 47.37 18.52 5.15
C MET A 188 46.49 18.71 3.90
N SER A 189 45.72 19.78 3.95
CA SER A 189 45.07 20.51 2.84
C SER A 189 45.93 20.70 1.59
N CYS A 190 45.27 20.96 0.46
CA CYS A 190 45.48 22.20 -0.30
C CYS A 190 44.27 22.54 -1.17
N GLN A 191 43.94 23.82 -1.13
CA GLN A 191 42.88 24.54 -1.81
C GLN A 191 43.48 25.17 -3.08
N GLU A 192 42.72 25.26 -4.18
CA GLU A 192 42.40 26.52 -4.88
C GLU A 192 41.95 26.31 -6.34
N ARG A 193 40.78 26.93 -6.62
CA ARG A 193 40.40 27.75 -7.79
C ARG A 193 41.10 27.48 -9.12
N LEU A 194 40.30 27.34 -10.18
CA LEU A 194 40.25 28.32 -11.28
C LEU A 194 38.86 28.25 -11.95
N GLY A 195 38.21 29.41 -12.05
CA GLY A 195 37.11 29.67 -12.97
C GLY A 195 37.60 30.45 -14.18
N GLY A 196 36.82 30.39 -15.27
CA GLY A 196 37.05 31.05 -16.57
C GLY A 196 37.02 30.01 -17.68
N GLY A 197 36.31 30.16 -18.80
CA GLY A 197 35.49 31.24 -19.34
C GLY A 197 35.02 30.80 -20.75
N GLU A 198 33.93 31.40 -21.21
CA GLU A 198 33.53 31.71 -22.59
C GLU A 198 33.63 30.68 -23.75
N GLY A 199 32.58 30.67 -24.58
CA GLY A 199 32.78 30.78 -26.04
C GLY A 199 32.22 29.68 -26.95
N SER A 200 30.99 29.88 -27.40
CA SER A 200 30.52 29.84 -28.81
C SER A 200 30.89 28.71 -29.80
N ASN A 201 29.82 28.25 -30.47
CA ASN A 201 29.63 28.05 -31.93
C ASN A 201 29.77 26.67 -32.60
N TYR A 202 28.64 26.30 -33.25
CA TYR A 202 28.42 25.66 -34.55
C TYR A 202 29.16 24.35 -34.90
N SER A 203 28.39 23.26 -35.01
CA SER A 203 27.86 22.71 -36.28
C SER A 203 26.76 21.69 -36.01
#